data_AF-A0A960K1C9-F1
#
_entry.id   AF-A0A960K1C9-F1
#
_cell.length_a   1.000
_cell.length_b   1.000
_cell.length_c   1.000
_cell.angle_alpha   90.00
_cell.angle_beta   90.00
_cell.angle_gamma   90.00
#
_symmetry.space_group_name_H-M   'P 1'
#
loop_
_entity.id
_entity.type
_entity.pdbx_description
1 polymer ?
#
loop_
_entity_poly.entity_id
_entity_poly.type
_entity_poly.pdbx_seq_one_letter_code
_entity_poly.pdbx_strand_id
1 'polypeptide(L)' 'MKEGEGEARLLVLGLGNVLCSDDGLGVEAVHRLRRRYEIPEEVTVLDGGTLGL' A
#
# COMPACT_ATOMS: atom_id res chain seq x y z
N MET A 1 -25.15 -15.30 1.55
CA MET A 1 -25.03 -13.87 1.24
C MET A 1 -23.56 -13.64 0.94
N LYS A 2 -23.16 -13.62 -0.34
CA LYS A 2 -21.78 -13.28 -0.71
C LYS A 2 -21.79 -11.77 -0.95
N GLU A 3 -21.44 -11.03 0.08
CA GLU A 3 -21.21 -9.59 -0.02
C GLU A 3 -20.03 -9.36 -0.97
N GLY A 4 -20.19 -8.41 -1.88
CA GLY A 4 -19.27 -8.18 -2.98
C GLY A 4 -17.87 -7.82 -2.48
N GLU A 5 -16.94 -8.74 -2.64
CA GLU A 5 -15.53 -8.38 -2.79
C GLU A 5 -15.41 -7.84 -4.22
N GLY A 6 -15.39 -6.51 -4.37
CA GLY A 6 -14.85 -5.91 -5.57
C GLY A 6 -13.45 -6.49 -5.77
N GLU A 7 -13.27 -7.33 -6.79
CA GLU A 7 -11.98 -7.97 -7.06
C GLU A 7 -10.93 -6.87 -7.17
N ALA A 8 -10.02 -6.79 -6.19
CA ALA A 8 -8.98 -5.76 -6.18
C ALA A 8 -8.15 -5.89 -7.46
N ARG A 9 -8.38 -4.98 -8.41
CA ARG A 9 -7.78 -5.00 -9.75
C ARG A 9 -6.41 -4.35 -9.77
N LEU A 10 -6.08 -3.58 -8.73
CA LEU A 10 -4.84 -2.85 -8.61
C LEU A 10 -4.29 -2.99 -7.18
N LEU A 11 -3.03 -3.42 -7.09
CA LEU A 11 -2.27 -3.41 -5.84
C LEU A 11 -1.21 -2.30 -5.86
N VAL A 12 -1.25 -1.43 -4.87
CA VAL A 12 -0.18 -0.48 -4.55
C VAL A 12 0.59 -1.02 -3.34
N LEU A 13 1.80 -1.51 -3.57
CA LEU A 13 2.66 -2.06 -2.53
C LEU A 13 3.79 -1.08 -2.21
N GLY A 14 3.85 -0.62 -0.96
CA GLY A 14 4.92 0.23 -0.45
C GLY A 14 6.04 -0.65 0.08
N LEU A 15 7.20 -0.61 -0.57
CA LEU A 15 8.40 -1.32 -0.13
C LEU A 15 9.44 -0.32 0.41
N GLY A 16 10.26 -0.78 1.34
CA GLY A 16 11.33 0.01 1.92
C GLY A 16 11.63 -0.30 3.37
N ASN A 17 12.87 -0.07 3.80
CA ASN A 17 13.25 -0.15 5.20
C ASN A 17 13.13 1.22 5.88
N VAL A 18 12.10 1.38 6.72
CA VAL A 18 11.87 2.61 7.50
C VAL A 18 12.99 2.91 8.49
N LEU A 19 13.82 1.92 8.85
CA LEU A 19 14.99 2.10 9.72
C LEU A 19 16.22 2.62 8.96
N CYS A 20 16.23 2.53 7.63
CA CYS A 20 17.36 2.92 6.79
C CYS A 20 17.07 4.22 6.03
N SER A 21 16.96 5.33 6.76
CA SER A 21 16.85 6.70 6.21
C SER A 21 15.89 6.82 5.02
N ASP A 22 16.41 6.97 3.80
CA ASP A 22 15.65 7.21 2.57
C ASP A 22 15.10 5.93 1.92
N ASP A 23 15.55 4.76 2.35
CA ASP A 23 15.05 3.47 1.86
C ASP A 23 13.59 3.22 2.25
N GLY A 24 13.08 3.88 3.29
CA GLY A 24 11.69 3.81 3.74
C GLY A 24 10.67 4.58 2.88
N LEU A 25 11.09 5.19 1.77
CA LEU A 25 10.25 6.10 0.99
C LEU A 25 8.97 5.44 0.47
N GLY A 26 9.03 4.19 0.00
CA GLY A 26 7.85 3.49 -0.53
C GLY A 26 6.82 3.17 0.56
N VAL A 27 7.27 2.82 1.77
CA VAL A 27 6.41 2.63 2.94
C VAL A 27 5.75 3.95 3.34
N GLU A 28 6.50 5.05 3.40
CA GLU A 28 5.93 6.36 3.73
C GLU A 28 4.97 6.86 2.63
N ALA A 29 5.24 6.59 1.36
CA ALA A 29 4.34 6.93 0.26
C ALA A 29 2.97 6.27 0.39
N VAL A 30 2.92 4.97 0.71
CA VAL A 30 1.67 4.24 0.96
C VAL A 30 0.93 4.79 2.19
N HIS A 31 1.65 5.10 3.26
CA HIS A 31 1.03 5.73 4.43
C HIS A 31 0.43 7.09 4.11
N ARG A 32 1.12 7.93 3.33
CA ARG A 32 0.59 9.23 2.88
C ARG A 32 -0.60 9.07 1.94
N LEU A 33 -0.57 8.09 1.05
CA LEU A 33 -1.68 7.78 0.15
C LEU A 33 -2.96 7.46 0.96
N ARG A 34 -2.86 6.52 1.92
CA ARG A 34 -3.98 6.16 2.81
C ARG A 34 -4.47 7.31 3.69
N ARG A 35 -3.57 8.20 4.13
CA ARG A 35 -3.92 9.34 4.99
C ARG A 35 -4.59 10.50 4.25
N ARG A 36 -4.34 10.66 2.95
CA ARG A 36 -4.69 11.88 2.21
C ARG A 36 -5.72 11.67 1.11
N TYR A 37 -6.01 10.43 0.74
CA TYR A 37 -6.91 10.08 -0.35
C TYR A 37 -7.87 8.97 0.07
N GLU A 38 -9.09 9.03 -0.46
CA GLU A 38 -10.01 7.89 -0.43
C GLU A 38 -9.54 6.83 -1.42
N ILE A 39 -9.50 5.58 -0.97
CA ILE A 39 -9.05 4.46 -1.77
C ILE A 39 -10.29 3.82 -2.41
N PRO A 40 -10.37 3.74 -3.75
CA PRO A 40 -11.46 3.05 -4.44
C PRO A 40 -11.51 1.56 -4.05
N GLU A 41 -12.69 0.96 -4.09
CA GLU A 41 -12.89 -0.45 -3.67
C GLU A 41 -12.06 -1.44 -4.50
N GLU A 42 -11.78 -1.13 -5.77
CA GLU A 42 -10.96 -1.94 -6.66
C GLU A 42 -9.44 -1.81 -6.42
N VAL A 43 -9.01 -0.92 -5.52
CA VAL A 43 -7.61 -0.66 -5.22
C VAL A 43 -7.27 -1.18 -3.83
N THR A 44 -6.31 -2.09 -3.77
CA THR A 44 -5.69 -2.50 -2.51
C THR A 44 -4.38 -1.77 -2.33
N VAL A 45 -4.17 -1.16 -1.17
CA VAL A 45 -2.91 -0.51 -0.81
C VAL A 45 -2.31 -1.28 0.36
N LEU A 46 -1.07 -1.74 0.29
CA LEU A 46 -0.40 -2.52 1.35
C LEU A 46 1.00 -1.97 1.66
N ASP A 47 1.38 -2.09 2.93
CA ASP A 47 2.77 -1.92 3.39
C ASP A 47 3.46 -3.28 3.31
N GLY A 48 4.46 -3.39 2.44
CA GLY A 48 5.27 -4.60 2.26
C GLY A 48 6.61 -4.56 2.99
N GLY A 49 6.93 -3.46 3.68
CA GLY A 49 8.19 -3.27 4.40
C GLY A 49 9.41 -3.65 3.54
N THR A 50 10.30 -4.45 4.10
CA THR A 50 11.56 -4.84 3.46
C THR A 50 11.46 -6.06 2.53
N LEU A 51 10.26 -6.42 2.05
CA LEU A 51 10.06 -7.55 1.13
C LEU A 51 10.55 -7.28 -0.31
N GLY A 52 11.56 -6.41 -0.47
CA GLY A 52 12.26 -6.23 -1.75
C GLY A 52 13.07 -7.48 -2.07
N LEU A 53 12.82 -8.08 -3.23
CA LEU A 53 13.62 -9.18 -3.80
C LEU A 53 15.09 -8.80 -3.95
#